data_AF-A0A971F9V2-F1
#
_entry.id   AF-A0A971F9V2-F1
#
_cell.length_a   1.000
_cell.length_b   1.000
_cell.length_c   1.000
_cell.angle_alpha   90.00
_cell.angle_beta   90.00
_cell.angle_gamma   90.00
#
_symmetry.space_group_name_H-M   'P 1'
#
loop_
_entity.id
_entity.type
_entity.pdbx_description
1 polymer ?
#
loop_
_entity_poly.entity_id
_entity_poly.type
_entity_poly.pdbx_seq_one_letter_code
_entity_poly.pdbx_strand_id
1 'polypeptide(L)'
;MAEPVKHARTRSVLLWAGLFALALALRVFRLDGQSLFWDDYNGLVGLAEPGLVDSILAARDVNPEGMPLYHVVQYLFRGLIGGSPPAMRGLSIAIGLATLPFVCAAASAAFGRRVPSSSPPWRSCTRTSSACCFPARRAPRGWRREDASLERRARATWCWSAAMATRRKTWGCSPQICPPTA
;
A
#
# COMPACT_ATOMS: atom_id res chain seq x y z
N MET A 1 39.66 2.03 -5.54
CA MET A 1 38.97 0.83 -6.07
C MET A 1 37.57 0.77 -5.44
N ALA A 2 36.53 1.20 -6.15
CA ALA A 2 35.16 1.27 -5.62
C ALA A 2 34.14 0.98 -6.75
N GLU A 3 33.81 -0.29 -6.97
CA GLU A 3 32.76 -0.77 -7.90
C GLU A 3 31.70 -1.73 -7.27
N PRO A 4 31.31 -1.67 -5.97
CA PRO A 4 30.28 -2.60 -5.44
C PRO A 4 28.81 -2.14 -5.63
N VAL A 5 28.54 -0.88 -5.99
CA VAL A 5 27.18 -0.32 -5.90
C VAL A 5 26.26 -0.72 -7.07
N LYS A 6 26.81 -0.94 -8.27
CA LYS A 6 26.00 -1.24 -9.48
C LYS A 6 25.27 -2.57 -9.39
N HIS A 7 25.92 -3.61 -8.87
CA HIS A 7 25.34 -4.96 -8.78
C HIS A 7 24.14 -5.05 -7.83
N ALA A 8 24.16 -4.31 -6.72
CA ALA A 8 23.04 -4.28 -5.77
C ALA A 8 21.77 -3.70 -6.40
N ARG A 9 21.89 -2.60 -7.17
CA ARG A 9 20.76 -1.97 -7.85
C ARG A 9 20.15 -2.87 -8.92
N THR A 10 20.99 -3.50 -9.75
CA THR A 10 20.52 -4.42 -10.82
C THR A 10 19.78 -5.62 -10.22
N ARG A 11 20.30 -6.22 -9.15
CA ARG A 11 19.63 -7.34 -8.47
C ARG A 11 18.27 -6.93 -7.93
N SER A 12 18.15 -5.76 -7.31
CA SER A 12 16.85 -5.26 -6.83
C SER A 12 15.85 -5.04 -7.97
N VAL A 13 16.28 -4.45 -9.09
CA VAL A 13 15.42 -4.23 -10.26
C VAL A 13 14.93 -5.57 -10.83
N LEU A 14 15.81 -6.55 -10.97
CA LEU A 14 15.45 -7.89 -11.45
C LEU A 14 14.48 -8.61 -10.51
N LEU A 15 14.68 -8.51 -9.20
CA LEU A 15 13.77 -9.10 -8.22
C LEU A 15 12.36 -8.48 -8.31
N TRP A 16 12.28 -7.15 -8.40
CA TRP A 16 10.99 -6.48 -8.59
C TRP A 16 10.34 -6.84 -9.92
N ALA A 17 11.10 -6.81 -11.02
CA ALA A 17 10.60 -7.21 -12.33
C ALA A 17 10.08 -8.66 -12.33
N GLY A 18 10.80 -9.58 -11.68
CA GLY A 18 10.37 -10.98 -11.52
C GLY A 18 9.08 -11.11 -10.71
N LEU A 19 8.94 -10.35 -9.61
CA LEU A 19 7.71 -10.34 -8.82
C LEU A 19 6.52 -9.77 -9.60
N PHE A 20 6.72 -8.70 -10.38
CA PHE A 20 5.67 -8.14 -11.25
C PHE A 20 5.27 -9.12 -12.35
N ALA A 21 6.24 -9.77 -12.99
CA ALA A 21 5.98 -10.77 -14.02
C ALA A 21 5.23 -11.97 -13.44
N LEU A 22 5.62 -12.45 -12.26
CA LEU A 22 4.92 -13.54 -11.57
C LEU A 22 3.50 -13.15 -11.17
N ALA A 23 3.30 -11.95 -10.60
CA ALA A 23 1.97 -11.45 -10.25
C ALA A 23 1.07 -11.33 -11.48
N LEU A 24 1.60 -10.84 -12.61
CA LEU A 24 0.88 -10.75 -13.87
C LEU A 24 0.54 -12.14 -14.42
N ALA A 25 1.49 -13.07 -14.41
CA ALA A 25 1.27 -14.45 -14.85
C ALA A 25 0.18 -15.12 -14.01
N LEU A 26 0.22 -14.99 -12.68
CA LEU A 26 -0.82 -15.49 -11.78
C LEU A 26 -2.17 -14.83 -12.02
N ARG A 27 -2.19 -13.54 -12.37
CA ARG A 27 -3.43 -12.81 -12.66
C ARG A 27 -4.08 -13.27 -13.96
N VAL A 28 -3.29 -13.65 -14.97
CA VAL A 28 -3.76 -14.16 -16.27
C VAL A 28 -4.03 -15.67 -16.23
N PHE A 29 -3.39 -16.40 -15.32
CA PHE A 29 -3.54 -17.84 -15.18
C PHE A 29 -4.99 -18.22 -14.82
N ARG A 30 -5.62 -19.06 -15.66
CA ARG A 30 -7.01 -19.53 -15.51
C ARG A 30 -8.07 -18.42 -15.50
N LEU A 31 -7.88 -17.39 -16.32
CA LEU A 31 -8.89 -16.34 -16.51
C LEU A 31 -10.21 -16.88 -17.11
N ASP A 32 -10.12 -17.97 -17.87
CA ASP A 32 -11.21 -18.67 -18.55
C ASP A 32 -11.99 -19.62 -17.62
N GLY A 33 -11.30 -20.23 -16.66
CA GLY A 33 -11.87 -21.26 -15.77
C GLY A 33 -12.66 -20.73 -14.57
N GLN A 34 -12.98 -19.43 -14.53
CA GLN A 34 -13.76 -18.82 -13.44
C GLN A 34 -15.20 -18.58 -13.89
N SER A 35 -16.16 -18.84 -13.01
CA SER A 35 -17.58 -18.55 -13.25
C SER A 35 -17.80 -17.08 -13.59
N LEU A 36 -18.88 -16.79 -14.31
CA LEU A 36 -19.30 -15.43 -14.59
C LEU A 36 -19.72 -14.74 -13.29
N PHE A 37 -19.11 -13.59 -12.97
CA PHE A 37 -19.54 -12.77 -11.85
C PHE A 37 -20.61 -11.76 -12.29
N TRP A 38 -21.27 -11.12 -11.32
CA TRP A 38 -22.34 -10.16 -11.58
C TRP A 38 -21.85 -8.95 -12.40
N ASP A 39 -20.65 -8.47 -12.14
CA ASP A 39 -19.98 -7.37 -12.86
C ASP A 39 -19.61 -7.75 -14.31
N ASP A 40 -19.21 -9.01 -14.54
CA ASP A 40 -19.00 -9.52 -15.90
C ASP A 40 -20.32 -9.56 -16.68
N TYR A 41 -21.39 -10.08 -16.06
CA TYR A 41 -22.71 -10.19 -16.68
C TYR A 41 -23.27 -8.83 -17.11
N ASN A 42 -23.24 -7.84 -16.21
CA ASN A 42 -23.75 -6.49 -16.51
C ASN A 42 -23.04 -5.84 -17.70
N GLY A 43 -21.72 -6.04 -17.81
CA GLY A 43 -20.97 -5.57 -18.98
C GLY A 43 -21.35 -6.31 -20.25
N LEU A 44 -21.48 -7.63 -20.19
CA LEU A 44 -21.77 -8.48 -21.35
C LEU A 44 -23.15 -8.21 -21.96
N VAL A 45 -24.16 -7.88 -21.16
CA VAL A 45 -25.49 -7.51 -21.67
C VAL A 45 -25.39 -6.28 -22.57
N GLY A 46 -24.74 -5.21 -22.11
CA GLY A 46 -24.51 -4.02 -22.94
C GLY A 46 -23.65 -4.33 -24.18
N LEU A 47 -22.67 -5.22 -24.07
CA LEU A 47 -21.79 -5.61 -25.17
C LEU A 47 -22.50 -6.43 -26.27
N ALA A 48 -23.72 -6.93 -26.05
CA ALA A 48 -24.49 -7.62 -27.10
C ALA A 48 -24.99 -6.65 -28.18
N GLU A 49 -25.21 -5.38 -27.81
CA GLU A 49 -25.76 -4.37 -28.72
C GLU A 49 -24.74 -3.90 -29.78
N PRO A 50 -25.20 -3.56 -31.00
CA PRO A 50 -24.33 -3.13 -32.10
C PRO A 50 -23.92 -1.65 -32.02
N GLY A 51 -24.60 -0.84 -31.21
CA GLY A 51 -24.38 0.59 -31.06
C GLY A 51 -23.85 0.95 -29.67
N LEU A 52 -22.99 1.98 -29.58
CA LEU A 52 -22.46 2.45 -28.29
C LEU A 52 -23.57 2.96 -27.37
N VAL A 53 -24.52 3.73 -27.91
CA VAL A 53 -25.62 4.30 -27.13
C VAL A 53 -26.54 3.19 -26.62
N ASP A 54 -26.94 2.28 -27.51
CA ASP A 54 -27.79 1.13 -27.17
C ASP A 54 -27.10 0.23 -26.14
N SER A 55 -25.79 0.02 -26.28
CA SER A 55 -24.97 -0.71 -25.31
C SER A 55 -25.02 -0.10 -23.91
N ILE A 56 -24.92 1.23 -23.82
CA ILE A 56 -24.99 1.93 -22.53
C ILE A 56 -26.40 1.84 -21.95
N LEU A 57 -27.44 2.02 -22.77
CA LEU A 57 -28.82 1.94 -22.31
C LEU A 57 -29.15 0.53 -21.80
N ALA A 58 -28.82 -0.51 -22.56
CA ALA A 58 -29.01 -1.90 -22.17
C ALA A 58 -28.25 -2.26 -20.87
N ALA A 59 -27.02 -1.77 -20.71
CA ALA A 59 -26.27 -1.99 -19.48
C ALA A 59 -26.90 -1.28 -18.27
N ARG A 60 -27.44 -0.07 -18.46
CA ARG A 60 -28.09 0.72 -17.39
C ARG A 60 -29.46 0.17 -17.01
N ASP A 61 -30.15 -0.52 -17.91
CA ASP A 61 -31.39 -1.21 -17.61
C ASP A 61 -31.17 -2.38 -16.63
N VAL A 62 -30.02 -3.06 -16.73
CA VAL A 62 -29.64 -4.13 -15.80
C VAL A 62 -29.03 -3.59 -14.52
N ASN A 63 -28.17 -2.57 -14.63
CA ASN A 63 -27.44 -1.98 -13.52
C ASN A 63 -27.50 -0.44 -13.59
N PRO A 64 -28.52 0.18 -12.99
CA PRO A 64 -28.69 1.64 -13.04
C PRO A 64 -27.64 2.40 -12.22
N GLU A 65 -27.01 1.76 -11.22
CA GLU A 65 -25.95 2.32 -10.38
C GLU A 65 -24.57 2.38 -11.07
N GLY A 66 -24.40 1.67 -12.19
CA GLY A 66 -23.18 1.62 -12.98
C GLY A 66 -22.80 2.99 -13.57
N MET A 67 -21.54 3.40 -13.40
CA MET A 67 -21.07 4.64 -14.04
C MET A 67 -21.01 4.47 -15.58
N PRO A 68 -21.62 5.37 -16.36
CA PRO A 68 -21.75 5.20 -17.82
C PRO A 68 -20.40 5.14 -18.53
N LEU A 69 -19.38 5.84 -18.00
CA LEU A 69 -18.03 5.85 -18.58
C LEU A 69 -17.43 4.43 -18.63
N TYR A 70 -17.72 3.58 -17.65
CA TYR A 70 -17.23 2.20 -17.63
C TYR A 70 -17.70 1.40 -18.86
N HIS A 71 -18.98 1.53 -19.22
CA HIS A 71 -19.56 0.87 -20.39
C HIS A 71 -19.02 1.43 -21.71
N VAL A 72 -18.72 2.73 -21.77
CA VAL A 72 -18.03 3.32 -22.93
C VAL A 72 -16.67 2.66 -23.16
N VAL A 73 -15.87 2.52 -22.10
CA VAL A 73 -14.54 1.89 -22.20
C VAL A 73 -14.67 0.42 -22.60
N GLN A 74 -15.60 -0.32 -22.00
CA GLN A 74 -15.84 -1.73 -22.37
C GLN A 74 -16.23 -1.88 -23.85
N TYR A 75 -17.15 -1.04 -24.34
CA TYR A 75 -17.61 -1.08 -25.72
C TYR A 75 -16.48 -0.77 -26.71
N LEU A 76 -15.65 0.24 -26.44
CA LEU A 76 -14.49 0.53 -27.28
C LEU A 76 -13.47 -0.61 -27.24
N PHE A 77 -13.25 -1.22 -26.07
CA PHE A 77 -12.31 -2.32 -25.92
C PHE A 77 -12.77 -3.61 -26.61
N ARG A 78 -14.07 -3.84 -26.70
CA ARG A 78 -14.66 -4.94 -27.49
C ARG A 78 -14.17 -4.91 -28.93
N GLY A 79 -14.05 -3.73 -29.53
CA GLY A 79 -13.55 -3.56 -30.91
C GLY A 79 -12.09 -3.96 -31.08
N LEU A 80 -11.30 -3.98 -30.00
CA LEU A 80 -9.87 -4.30 -30.03
C LEU A 80 -9.57 -5.78 -29.80
N ILE A 81 -10.22 -6.41 -28.80
CA ILE A 81 -9.88 -7.77 -28.33
C ILE A 81 -11.08 -8.75 -28.41
N GLY A 82 -12.29 -8.23 -28.58
CA GLY A 82 -13.53 -9.01 -28.61
C GLY A 82 -14.38 -8.87 -27.34
N GLY A 83 -15.61 -9.39 -27.40
CA GLY A 83 -16.62 -9.29 -26.34
C GLY A 83 -16.69 -10.49 -25.39
N SER A 84 -15.65 -11.31 -25.29
CA SER A 84 -15.67 -12.48 -24.42
C SER A 84 -15.40 -12.10 -22.95
N PRO A 85 -15.92 -12.86 -21.97
CA PRO A 85 -15.59 -12.64 -20.55
C PRO A 85 -14.08 -12.53 -20.24
N PRO A 86 -13.20 -13.42 -20.75
CA PRO A 86 -11.77 -13.27 -20.48
C PRO A 86 -11.17 -12.02 -21.12
N ALA A 87 -11.69 -11.55 -22.27
CA ALA A 87 -11.24 -10.28 -22.87
C ALA A 87 -11.58 -9.09 -21.97
N MET A 88 -12.80 -9.03 -21.42
CA MET A 88 -13.21 -7.96 -20.49
C MET A 88 -12.44 -7.98 -19.17
N ARG A 89 -12.12 -9.17 -18.66
CA ARG A 89 -11.21 -9.29 -17.50
C ARG A 89 -9.80 -8.80 -17.83
N GLY A 90 -9.34 -9.03 -19.07
CA GLY A 90 -8.10 -8.49 -19.60
C GLY A 90 -8.04 -6.95 -19.59
N LEU A 91 -9.16 -6.26 -19.85
CA LEU A 91 -9.26 -4.80 -19.72
C LEU A 91 -8.91 -4.33 -18.30
N SER A 92 -9.45 -5.00 -17.28
CA SER A 92 -9.17 -4.67 -15.87
C SER A 92 -7.68 -4.86 -15.54
N ILE A 93 -7.06 -5.92 -16.05
CA ILE A 93 -5.61 -6.16 -15.90
C ILE A 93 -4.82 -5.04 -16.59
N ALA A 94 -5.19 -4.66 -17.82
CA ALA A 94 -4.52 -3.61 -18.57
C ALA A 94 -4.61 -2.25 -17.88
N ILE A 95 -5.79 -1.86 -17.38
CA ILE A 95 -5.97 -0.62 -16.60
C ILE A 95 -5.14 -0.69 -15.32
N GLY A 96 -5.17 -1.81 -14.59
CA GLY A 96 -4.35 -2.02 -13.40
C GLY A 96 -2.86 -1.81 -13.66
N LEU A 97 -2.33 -2.41 -14.73
CA LEU A 97 -0.93 -2.21 -15.15
C LEU A 97 -0.65 -0.75 -15.53
N ALA A 98 -1.56 -0.10 -16.25
CA ALA A 98 -1.43 1.31 -16.63
C ALA A 98 -1.44 2.24 -15.41
N THR A 99 -2.13 1.90 -14.32
CA THR A 99 -2.14 2.74 -13.11
C THR A 99 -0.79 2.77 -12.38
N LEU A 100 0.05 1.75 -12.51
CA LEU A 100 1.35 1.69 -11.81
C LEU A 100 2.28 2.87 -12.15
N PRO A 101 2.61 3.16 -13.42
CA PRO A 101 3.44 4.31 -13.76
C PRO A 101 2.78 5.64 -13.37
N PHE A 102 1.44 5.75 -13.46
CA PHE A 102 0.71 6.94 -13.04
C PHE A 102 0.85 7.21 -11.55
N VAL A 103 0.69 6.18 -10.70
CA VAL A 103 0.87 6.32 -9.24
C VAL A 103 2.32 6.65 -8.92
N CYS A 104 3.29 6.02 -9.58
CA CYS A 104 4.71 6.34 -9.40
C CYS A 104 5.03 7.79 -9.80
N ALA A 105 4.47 8.27 -10.91
CA ALA A 105 4.65 9.65 -11.37
C ALA A 105 4.00 10.65 -10.41
N ALA A 106 2.75 10.39 -9.99
CA ALA A 106 2.02 11.21 -9.03
C ALA A 106 2.74 11.28 -7.68
N ALA A 107 3.23 10.15 -7.16
CA ALA A 107 4.01 10.11 -5.94
C ALA A 107 5.33 10.90 -6.07
N SER A 108 6.02 10.78 -7.21
CA SER A 108 7.25 11.53 -7.48
C SER A 108 7.01 13.04 -7.57
N ALA A 109 5.87 13.45 -8.13
CA ALA A 109 5.47 14.86 -8.21
C ALA A 109 5.07 15.42 -6.83
N ALA A 110 4.29 14.66 -6.05
CA ALA A 110 3.78 15.11 -4.75
C ALA A 110 4.87 15.18 -3.66
N PHE A 111 5.80 14.22 -3.63
CA PHE A 111 6.82 14.12 -2.57
C PHE A 111 8.21 14.62 -3.02
N GLY A 112 8.33 15.05 -4.28
CA GLY A 112 9.62 15.34 -4.94
C GLY A 112 10.46 14.07 -5.13
N ARG A 113 11.57 14.17 -5.87
CA ARG A 113 12.56 13.08 -6.04
C ARG A 113 13.35 12.75 -4.76
N ARG A 114 12.73 12.82 -3.57
CA ARG A 114 13.28 12.17 -2.38
C ARG A 114 12.85 10.72 -2.42
N VAL A 115 13.39 9.97 -3.39
CA VAL A 115 13.48 8.52 -3.22
C VAL A 115 14.28 8.33 -1.94
N PRO A 116 13.71 7.79 -0.85
CA PRO A 116 14.49 7.47 0.32
C PRO A 116 15.54 6.48 -0.16
N SER A 117 16.79 6.91 -0.14
CA SER A 117 17.97 6.09 -0.39
C SER A 117 17.95 4.92 0.60
N SER A 118 17.26 3.83 0.27
CA SER A 118 17.39 2.45 0.78
C SER A 118 17.52 2.20 2.29
N SER A 119 17.32 3.19 3.16
CA SER A 119 17.21 2.99 4.59
C SER A 119 15.73 3.01 4.96
N PRO A 120 15.15 1.86 5.34
CA PRO A 120 13.90 1.87 6.04
C PRO A 120 14.05 2.81 7.25
N PRO A 121 13.14 3.76 7.48
CA PRO A 121 13.24 4.71 8.60
C PRO A 121 13.24 4.01 9.98
N TRP A 122 12.95 2.70 10.03
CA TRP A 122 13.04 1.90 11.24
C TRP A 122 14.46 1.38 11.57
N ARG A 123 15.44 1.42 10.64
CA ARG A 123 16.81 0.92 10.90
C ARG A 123 17.72 1.89 11.66
N SER A 124 17.35 3.16 11.76
CA SER A 124 18.13 4.15 12.53
C SER A 124 17.90 4.07 14.05
N CYS A 125 17.01 3.21 14.54
CA CYS A 125 16.71 3.13 15.98
C CYS A 125 17.54 2.09 16.76
N THR A 126 18.43 1.32 16.12
CA THR A 126 19.11 0.19 16.78
C THR A 126 20.60 0.35 17.03
N ARG A 127 21.20 1.52 16.80
CA ARG A 127 22.64 1.68 17.06
C ARG A 127 22.95 2.94 17.87
N THR A 128 23.22 2.69 19.16
CA THR A 128 24.01 3.54 20.06
C THR A 128 23.50 4.96 20.24
N SER A 129 22.39 5.08 20.95
CA SER A 129 22.24 6.18 21.89
C SER A 129 21.69 5.62 23.20
N SER A 130 22.62 5.11 23.99
CA SER A 130 22.55 5.14 25.46
C SER A 130 22.26 6.55 26.02
N ALA A 131 22.17 7.59 25.17
CA ALA A 131 21.69 8.92 25.50
C ALA A 131 20.16 9.06 25.57
N CYS A 132 19.38 8.09 25.08
CA CYS A 132 18.00 7.89 25.58
C CYS A 132 18.03 7.15 26.93
N CYS A 133 18.95 7.56 27.81
CA CYS A 133 18.71 7.57 29.24
C CYS A 133 17.42 8.37 29.43
N PHE A 134 16.32 7.64 29.52
CA PHE A 134 15.20 8.02 30.38
C PHE A 134 15.81 8.74 31.59
N PRO A 135 15.45 10.00 31.90
CA PRO A 135 15.84 10.58 33.17
C PRO A 135 15.30 9.62 34.21
N ALA A 136 16.20 8.87 34.86
CA ALA A 136 15.87 8.03 35.98
C ALA A 136 15.26 8.97 37.00
N ARG A 137 13.91 9.02 37.04
CA ARG A 137 13.20 9.64 38.14
C ARG A 137 13.77 8.96 39.37
N ARG A 138 14.49 9.73 40.19
CA ARG A 138 15.04 9.25 41.46
C ARG A 138 13.90 8.54 42.17
N ALA A 139 14.06 7.23 42.37
CA ALA A 139 13.16 6.49 43.23
C ALA A 139 13.12 7.21 44.59
N PRO A 140 11.93 7.45 45.17
CA PRO A 140 11.83 8.09 46.46
C PRO A 140 12.67 7.32 47.50
N ARG A 141 13.49 8.04 48.26
CA ARG A 141 14.28 7.48 49.36
C ARG A 141 13.32 6.88 50.38
N GLY A 142 13.23 5.55 50.42
CA GLY A 142 12.35 4.85 51.37
C GLY A 142 12.03 3.40 51.02
N TRP A 143 12.32 2.93 49.79
CA TRP A 143 12.07 1.53 49.44
C TRP A 143 13.14 0.59 50.02
N ARG A 144 12.72 -0.09 51.09
CA ARG A 144 13.42 -1.13 51.84
C ARG A 144 13.62 -2.38 50.95
N ARG A 145 14.72 -3.08 51.21
CA ARG A 145 15.46 -3.94 50.28
C ARG A 145 15.04 -5.43 50.32
N GLU A 146 13.75 -5.75 50.33
CA GLU A 146 13.33 -7.14 50.61
C GLU A 146 12.77 -7.97 49.44
N ASP A 147 12.32 -7.41 48.31
CA ASP A 147 11.67 -8.25 47.26
C ASP A 147 12.28 -8.13 45.85
N ALA A 148 13.52 -8.62 45.70
CA ALA A 148 14.23 -8.67 44.40
C ALA A 148 13.72 -9.76 43.44
N SER A 149 12.76 -10.60 43.84
CA SER A 149 12.22 -11.71 43.01
C SER A 149 10.98 -11.34 42.19
N LEU A 150 10.17 -10.37 42.64
CA LEU A 150 8.96 -9.90 41.96
C LEU A 150 9.25 -8.89 40.83
N GLU A 151 10.35 -8.14 40.93
CA GLU A 151 10.71 -7.10 39.95
C GLU A 151 11.05 -7.66 38.56
N ARG A 152 11.50 -8.92 38.47
CA ARG A 152 11.79 -9.58 37.19
C ARG A 152 10.54 -9.97 36.42
N ARG A 153 9.38 -10.18 37.08
CA ARG A 153 8.11 -10.48 36.38
C ARG A 153 7.39 -9.22 35.90
N ALA A 154 7.53 -8.09 36.61
CA ALA A 154 6.88 -6.84 36.22
C ALA A 154 7.52 -6.15 34.99
N ARG A 155 8.82 -6.34 34.76
CA ARG A 155 9.52 -5.76 33.59
C ARG A 155 9.16 -6.44 32.26
N ALA A 156 8.69 -7.69 32.29
CA ALA A 156 8.29 -8.42 31.09
C ALA A 156 6.91 -7.97 30.57
N THR A 157 5.98 -7.59 31.44
CA THR A 157 4.62 -7.18 31.06
C THR A 157 4.53 -5.72 30.58
N TRP A 158 5.41 -4.83 31.05
CA TRP A 158 5.39 -3.41 30.63
C TRP A 158 5.94 -3.15 29.21
N CYS A 159 6.81 -4.02 28.69
CA CYS A 159 7.33 -3.87 27.32
C CYS A 159 6.27 -4.17 26.24
N TRP A 160 5.22 -4.95 26.56
CA TRP A 160 4.18 -5.29 25.58
C TRP A 160 3.10 -4.20 25.47
N SER A 161 2.71 -3.55 26.57
CA SER A 161 1.67 -2.51 26.54
C SER A 161 2.14 -1.16 25.97
N ALA A 162 3.42 -0.82 26.10
CA ALA A 162 3.96 0.42 25.53
C ALA A 162 4.10 0.39 23.99
N ALA A 163 4.16 -0.80 23.39
CA ALA A 163 4.26 -0.98 21.94
C ALA A 163 2.92 -0.80 21.21
N MET A 164 1.78 -0.86 21.90
CA MET A 164 0.46 -0.61 21.30
C MET A 164 -0.07 0.81 21.49
N ALA A 165 0.44 1.57 22.47
CA ALA A 165 -0.09 2.90 22.81
C ALA A 165 0.47 4.06 21.95
N THR A 166 1.51 3.85 21.13
CA THR A 166 2.19 4.91 20.36
C THR A 166 1.69 5.11 18.93
N ARG A 167 0.54 4.50 18.54
CA ARG A 167 -0.07 4.71 17.21
C ARG A 167 -1.13 5.81 17.12
N ARG A 168 -1.34 6.61 18.17
CA ARG A 168 -2.21 7.79 18.13
C ARG A 168 -1.57 8.96 18.87
N LYS A 169 -0.74 9.75 18.16
CA LYS A 169 -0.51 11.20 18.37
C LYS A 169 0.77 11.63 17.65
N THR A 170 0.69 11.76 16.33
CA THR A 170 1.60 12.63 15.57
C THR A 170 0.76 13.61 14.78
N TRP A 171 0.03 14.46 15.50
CA TRP A 171 -0.50 15.72 14.99
C TRP A 171 -0.26 16.76 16.07
N GLY A 172 0.57 17.77 15.75
CA GLY A 172 0.67 19.03 16.49
C GLY A 172 1.67 19.08 17.65
N CYS A 173 2.96 19.28 17.36
CA CYS A 173 3.83 20.03 18.26
C CYS A 173 4.02 21.43 17.68
N SER A 174 3.23 22.40 18.15
CA SER A 174 3.54 23.83 18.00
C SER A 174 4.73 24.18 18.88
N PRO A 175 5.74 24.92 18.39
CA PRO A 175 6.85 25.39 19.20
C PRO A 175 6.49 26.76 19.79
N GLN A 176 5.74 26.79 20.89
CA GLN A 176 5.62 28.01 21.69
C GLN A 176 5.59 27.70 23.17
N ILE A 177 6.30 28.55 23.92
CA ILE A 177 6.34 28.70 25.38
C ILE A 177 7.47 27.93 26.07
N CYS A 178 8.68 28.51 26.03
CA CYS A 178 9.56 28.49 27.18
C CYS A 178 9.41 29.86 27.90
N PRO A 179 9.11 29.90 29.21
CA PRO A 179 9.16 31.15 29.96
C PRO A 179 10.61 31.54 30.26
N PRO A 180 10.94 32.85 30.34
CA PRO A 180 12.25 33.29 30.80
C PRO A 180 12.38 33.03 32.31
N THR A 181 13.50 32.44 32.70
CA THR A 181 13.96 32.39 34.10
C THR A 181 14.39 33.79 34.53
N ALA A 182 13.74 34.30 35.58
CA ALA A 182 14.20 35.44 36.36
C ALA A 182 15.45 35.07 37.18
#